data_AF-A0A1Z5K632-F1
#
_entry.id   AF-A0A1Z5K632-F1
#
_cell.length_a   1.000
_cell.length_b   1.000
_cell.length_c   1.000
_cell.angle_alpha   90.00
_cell.angle_beta   90.00
_cell.angle_gamma   90.00
#
_symmetry.space_group_name_H-M   'P 1'
#
loop_
_entity.id
_entity.type
_entity.pdbx_description
1 polymer ?
#
loop_
_entity_poly.entity_id
_entity_poly.type
_entity_poly.pdbx_seq_one_letter_code
_entity_poly.pdbx_strand_id
1 'polypeptide(L)'
;MSFAQDEQRMMMQRARAHLNEVVMQMPVAAKTAYLEALTQCPHLVETETNPEIFLRFENFNYWSAAGRLVTYWRKRKEYFGDRAFLPMDLSGKGAMSKEDMQPIVTGCVTMLPNSNIIVLDRTSASDTGGIATRRRRRFFFVHSLMGSGTCPRLIINGFVVSDVLRRMNAEMKDLLADAFPIPSIGEIHVIFVKAKNQTVWQHLLPLGLQQMAGLVANVKIHNFDTVEQIAEELGCYGVTRNHLPPQLGGCYNIEFSSFVLSHKLPLSAVHQLQAKNIFCRTSATPDKAATSLYSLIGKGNPRTSFPRETQRHDSEGKGSLELLLDYFMKKAPDLPDVAETDSLNPLTPFDPILPSNHISNLYAEGSRTILLFKDADASVLSEYQCLVRQQIEFFEANQDDVTSSIRGRNKAIVLGQVGIRCRHCTHLPRQQRTMAATYYPTKLEGIYQTSQNLARKHLIGSCPFVPWEFKKRLTDLCESKSATGTGKLYWAETAMTCGVYEDESILRLK
;
A
#
# COMPACT_ATOMS: atom_id res chain seq x y z
N MET A 1 1.97 -18.13 -36.58
CA MET A 1 1.19 -17.58 -35.44
C MET A 1 0.72 -18.65 -34.44
N SER A 2 0.43 -19.90 -34.82
CA SER A 2 -0.06 -20.91 -33.87
C SER A 2 0.97 -21.45 -32.87
N PHE A 3 2.22 -21.69 -33.29
CA PHE A 3 3.23 -22.32 -32.43
C PHE A 3 3.57 -21.51 -31.16
N ALA A 4 3.78 -20.20 -31.30
CA ALA A 4 4.07 -19.31 -30.16
C ALA A 4 2.88 -19.17 -29.20
N GLN A 5 1.64 -19.24 -29.72
CA GLN A 5 0.43 -19.21 -28.89
C GLN A 5 0.25 -20.52 -28.11
N ASP A 6 0.56 -21.66 -28.75
CA ASP A 6 0.51 -22.97 -28.11
C ASP A 6 1.59 -23.11 -27.02
N GLU A 7 2.79 -22.60 -27.26
CA GLU A 7 3.88 -22.58 -26.27
C GLU A 7 3.51 -21.72 -25.05
N GLN A 8 2.97 -20.52 -25.28
CA GLN A 8 2.51 -19.63 -24.22
C GLN A 8 1.37 -20.27 -23.39
N ARG A 9 0.46 -20.99 -24.06
CA ARG A 9 -0.62 -21.73 -23.40
C ARG A 9 -0.09 -22.86 -22.53
N MET A 10 0.87 -23.64 -23.03
CA MET A 10 1.51 -24.72 -22.26
C MET A 10 2.30 -24.18 -21.06
N MET A 11 3.04 -23.09 -21.23
CA MET A 11 3.75 -22.42 -20.13
C MET A 11 2.77 -22.01 -19.02
N MET A 12 1.63 -21.42 -19.39
CA MET A 12 0.63 -20.97 -18.43
C MET A 12 -0.07 -22.14 -17.73
N GLN A 13 -0.34 -23.24 -18.44
CA GLN A 13 -0.87 -24.47 -17.83
C GLN A 13 0.08 -25.05 -16.77
N ARG A 14 1.38 -25.11 -17.07
CA ARG A 14 2.39 -25.53 -16.09
C ARG A 14 2.46 -24.59 -14.89
N ALA A 15 2.42 -23.27 -15.14
CA ALA A 15 2.43 -22.28 -14.05
C ALA A 15 1.19 -22.42 -13.14
N ARG A 16 0.01 -22.68 -13.70
CA ARG A 16 -1.20 -22.98 -12.93
C ARG A 16 -1.07 -24.27 -12.12
N ALA A 17 -0.47 -25.32 -12.68
CA ALA A 17 -0.23 -26.57 -11.95
C ALA A 17 0.68 -26.34 -10.72
N HIS A 18 1.80 -25.64 -10.90
CA HIS A 18 2.70 -25.29 -9.78
C HIS A 18 2.03 -24.40 -8.73
N LEU A 19 1.20 -23.43 -9.15
CA LEU A 19 0.43 -22.62 -8.21
C LEU A 19 -0.48 -23.49 -7.34
N ASN A 20 -1.17 -24.47 -7.93
CA ASN A 20 -2.04 -25.38 -7.20
C ASN A 20 -1.24 -26.25 -6.21
N GLU A 21 -0.07 -26.76 -6.62
CA GLU A 21 0.82 -27.51 -5.72
C GLU A 21 1.25 -26.67 -4.51
N VAL A 22 1.64 -25.42 -4.74
CA VAL A 22 2.02 -24.49 -3.67
C VAL A 22 0.84 -24.22 -2.72
N VAL A 23 -0.36 -23.98 -3.25
CA VAL A 23 -1.58 -23.85 -2.43
C VAL A 23 -1.78 -25.11 -1.57
N MET A 24 -1.55 -26.30 -2.11
CA MET A 24 -1.67 -27.55 -1.34
C MET A 24 -0.63 -27.68 -0.22
N GLN A 25 0.49 -26.99 -0.29
CA GLN A 25 1.50 -26.96 0.78
C GLN A 25 1.23 -25.88 1.84
N MET A 26 0.37 -24.89 1.57
CA MET A 26 0.03 -23.85 2.54
C MET A 26 -0.74 -24.40 3.76
N PRO A 27 -0.67 -23.72 4.93
CA PRO A 27 -1.43 -24.10 6.11
C PRO A 27 -2.94 -24.18 5.82
N VAL A 28 -3.61 -25.21 6.37
CA VAL A 28 -5.05 -25.45 6.16
C VAL A 28 -5.88 -24.20 6.48
N ALA A 29 -5.65 -23.60 7.65
CA ALA A 29 -6.37 -22.41 8.10
C ALA A 29 -6.29 -21.22 7.12
N ALA A 30 -5.19 -21.12 6.36
CA ALA A 30 -5.06 -20.08 5.33
C ALA A 30 -5.93 -20.41 4.12
N LYS A 31 -5.81 -21.63 3.57
CA LYS A 31 -6.36 -22.01 2.26
C LYS A 31 -7.81 -22.51 2.26
N THR A 32 -8.41 -22.83 3.40
CA THR A 32 -9.77 -23.43 3.46
C THR A 32 -10.80 -22.67 2.64
N ALA A 33 -10.86 -21.33 2.77
CA ALA A 33 -11.84 -20.52 2.04
C ALA A 33 -11.66 -20.57 0.51
N TYR A 34 -10.41 -20.69 0.04
CA TYR A 34 -10.10 -20.84 -1.38
C TYR A 34 -10.47 -22.23 -1.91
N LEU A 35 -10.16 -23.29 -1.16
CA LEU A 35 -10.55 -24.66 -1.54
C LEU A 35 -12.07 -24.85 -1.58
N GLU A 36 -12.77 -24.20 -0.66
CA GLU A 36 -14.24 -24.16 -0.66
C GLU A 36 -14.78 -23.41 -1.88
N ALA A 37 -14.16 -22.28 -2.28
CA ALA A 37 -14.54 -21.57 -3.50
C ALA A 37 -14.31 -22.42 -4.76
N LEU A 38 -13.20 -23.16 -4.85
CA LEU A 38 -12.96 -24.10 -5.94
C LEU A 38 -14.03 -25.19 -6.04
N THR A 39 -14.63 -25.56 -4.91
CA THR A 39 -15.68 -26.59 -4.86
C THR A 39 -17.07 -25.99 -5.15
N GLN A 40 -17.42 -24.87 -4.53
CA GLN A 40 -18.75 -24.28 -4.60
C GLN A 40 -18.97 -23.41 -5.84
N CYS A 41 -17.96 -22.65 -6.25
CA CYS A 41 -18.07 -21.68 -7.34
C CYS A 41 -16.80 -21.60 -8.22
N PRO A 42 -16.35 -22.72 -8.83
CA PRO A 42 -15.13 -22.74 -9.65
C PRO A 42 -15.18 -21.74 -10.81
N HIS A 43 -16.37 -21.50 -11.37
CA HIS A 43 -16.56 -20.49 -12.42
C HIS A 43 -16.22 -19.07 -11.94
N LEU A 44 -16.55 -18.70 -10.68
CA LEU A 44 -16.18 -17.40 -10.11
C LEU A 44 -14.69 -17.34 -9.81
N VAL A 45 -14.07 -18.46 -9.42
CA VAL A 45 -12.62 -18.50 -9.24
C VAL A 45 -11.91 -18.17 -10.55
N GLU A 46 -12.37 -18.72 -11.68
CA GLU A 46 -11.79 -18.44 -12.99
C GLU A 46 -12.11 -17.03 -13.52
N THR A 47 -13.31 -16.50 -13.29
CA THR A 47 -13.71 -15.20 -13.85
C THR A 47 -13.31 -14.01 -12.97
N GLU A 48 -13.48 -14.11 -11.66
CA GLU A 48 -13.26 -13.01 -10.71
C GLU A 48 -11.85 -13.04 -10.08
N THR A 49 -11.25 -14.23 -9.97
CA THR A 49 -9.91 -14.41 -9.41
C THR A 49 -9.00 -15.24 -10.31
N ASN A 50 -9.01 -14.96 -11.62
CA ASN A 50 -8.24 -15.69 -12.61
C ASN A 50 -6.77 -15.89 -12.13
N PRO A 51 -6.32 -17.12 -11.87
CA PRO A 51 -4.99 -17.40 -11.33
C PRO A 51 -3.85 -16.79 -12.14
N GLU A 52 -4.02 -16.59 -13.45
CA GLU A 52 -3.02 -15.99 -14.32
C GLU A 52 -2.75 -14.52 -13.98
N ILE A 53 -3.78 -13.78 -13.56
CA ILE A 53 -3.63 -12.37 -13.16
C ILE A 53 -2.72 -12.29 -11.94
N PHE A 54 -2.92 -13.18 -10.96
CA PHE A 54 -2.11 -13.24 -9.74
C PHE A 54 -0.68 -13.68 -10.04
N LEU A 55 -0.50 -14.69 -10.90
CA LEU A 55 0.81 -15.15 -11.34
C LEU A 55 1.59 -14.04 -12.04
N ARG A 56 0.97 -13.34 -13.00
CA ARG A 56 1.62 -12.23 -13.71
C ARG A 56 1.94 -11.07 -12.78
N PHE A 57 1.02 -10.72 -11.88
CA PHE A 57 1.22 -9.65 -10.91
C PHE A 57 2.43 -9.90 -10.00
N GLU A 58 2.61 -11.15 -9.57
CA GLU A 58 3.72 -11.56 -8.70
C GLU A 58 4.98 -12.00 -9.47
N ASN A 59 5.08 -11.66 -10.76
CA ASN A 59 6.20 -12.05 -11.61
C ASN A 59 6.51 -13.56 -11.55
N PHE A 60 5.45 -14.37 -11.56
CA PHE A 60 5.48 -15.84 -11.44
C PHE A 60 6.08 -16.38 -10.13
N ASN A 61 6.12 -15.57 -9.07
CA ASN A 61 6.39 -16.06 -7.72
C ASN A 61 5.17 -16.83 -7.20
N TYR A 62 5.20 -18.17 -7.30
CA TYR A 62 4.08 -19.03 -6.96
C TYR A 62 3.60 -18.89 -5.50
N TRP A 63 4.51 -18.72 -4.55
CA TRP A 63 4.16 -18.56 -3.13
C TRP A 63 3.46 -17.22 -2.86
N SER A 64 3.93 -16.15 -3.48
CA SER A 64 3.31 -14.82 -3.32
C SER A 64 1.94 -14.79 -4.02
N ALA A 65 1.85 -15.37 -5.22
CA ALA A 65 0.59 -15.49 -5.96
C ALA A 65 -0.43 -16.34 -5.20
N ALA A 66 -0.02 -17.50 -4.66
CA ALA A 66 -0.86 -18.36 -3.84
C ALA A 66 -1.29 -17.65 -2.55
N GLY A 67 -0.36 -16.99 -1.87
CA GLY A 67 -0.62 -16.19 -0.67
C GLY A 67 -1.68 -15.12 -0.90
N ARG A 68 -1.59 -14.42 -2.04
CA ARG A 68 -2.54 -13.38 -2.43
C ARG A 68 -3.91 -13.95 -2.76
N LEU A 69 -3.96 -15.01 -3.57
CA LEU A 69 -5.19 -15.67 -3.98
C LEU A 69 -5.95 -16.26 -2.78
N VAL A 70 -5.23 -16.91 -1.88
CA VAL A 70 -5.80 -17.47 -0.65
C VAL A 70 -6.29 -16.36 0.28
N THR A 71 -5.53 -15.27 0.41
CA THR A 71 -5.92 -14.12 1.24
C THR A 71 -7.16 -13.42 0.70
N TYR A 72 -7.32 -13.29 -0.63
CA TYR A 72 -8.53 -12.79 -1.26
C TYR A 72 -9.76 -13.56 -0.78
N TRP A 73 -9.76 -14.89 -0.94
CA TRP A 73 -10.94 -15.71 -0.64
C TRP A 73 -11.21 -15.81 0.86
N ARG A 74 -10.16 -15.82 1.68
CA ARG A 74 -10.28 -15.72 3.14
C ARG A 74 -10.96 -14.41 3.56
N LYS A 75 -10.51 -13.27 3.04
CA LYS A 75 -11.11 -11.96 3.33
C LYS A 75 -12.52 -11.82 2.78
N ARG A 76 -12.79 -12.37 1.60
CA ARG A 76 -14.14 -12.44 1.05
C ARG A 76 -15.07 -13.24 1.95
N LYS A 77 -14.66 -14.42 2.43
CA LYS A 77 -15.45 -15.21 3.38
C LYS A 77 -15.65 -14.48 4.70
N GLU A 78 -14.61 -13.84 5.24
CA GLU A 78 -14.68 -13.03 6.46
C GLU A 78 -15.72 -11.89 6.36
N TYR A 79 -15.81 -11.21 5.21
CA TYR A 79 -16.65 -10.02 5.07
C TYR A 79 -18.08 -10.31 4.62
N PHE A 80 -18.27 -11.36 3.83
CA PHE A 80 -19.55 -11.68 3.19
C PHE A 80 -20.24 -12.91 3.79
N GLY A 81 -19.56 -13.68 4.65
CA GLY A 81 -20.10 -14.89 5.26
C GLY A 81 -20.59 -15.87 4.18
N ASP A 82 -21.81 -16.34 4.32
CA ASP A 82 -22.43 -17.31 3.40
C ASP A 82 -22.60 -16.75 1.97
N ARG A 83 -22.63 -15.42 1.81
CA ARG A 83 -22.74 -14.77 0.49
C ARG A 83 -21.40 -14.66 -0.23
N ALA A 84 -20.30 -15.10 0.37
CA ALA A 84 -18.96 -14.94 -0.19
C ALA A 84 -18.77 -15.67 -1.53
N PHE A 85 -19.52 -16.75 -1.77
CA PHE A 85 -19.44 -17.57 -2.97
C PHE A 85 -20.45 -17.17 -4.06
N LEU A 86 -21.11 -16.04 -3.90
CA LEU A 86 -21.99 -15.43 -4.91
C LEU A 86 -21.23 -14.40 -5.76
N PRO A 87 -21.70 -14.09 -6.99
CA PRO A 87 -21.03 -13.13 -7.88
C PRO A 87 -20.80 -11.76 -7.23
N MET A 88 -19.66 -11.14 -7.48
CA MET A 88 -19.32 -9.80 -6.96
C MET A 88 -19.90 -8.70 -7.86
N ASP A 89 -21.22 -8.55 -7.84
CA ASP A 89 -21.95 -7.56 -8.67
C ASP A 89 -22.94 -6.72 -7.86
N LEU A 90 -23.54 -5.73 -8.53
CA LEU A 90 -24.57 -4.84 -7.97
C LEU A 90 -26.00 -5.32 -8.31
N SER A 91 -26.20 -6.60 -8.61
CA SER A 91 -27.55 -7.13 -8.90
C SER A 91 -28.46 -7.16 -7.66
N GLY A 92 -27.87 -7.08 -6.47
CA GLY A 92 -28.53 -7.32 -5.18
C GLY A 92 -28.81 -8.80 -4.88
N LYS A 93 -28.52 -9.70 -5.83
CA LYS A 93 -28.60 -11.16 -5.67
C LYS A 93 -27.22 -11.80 -5.47
N GLY A 94 -26.15 -11.09 -5.83
CA GLY A 94 -24.75 -11.50 -5.65
C GLY A 94 -24.23 -11.34 -4.22
N ALA A 95 -22.90 -11.28 -4.05
CA ALA A 95 -22.27 -11.08 -2.74
C ALA A 95 -22.75 -9.78 -2.07
N MET A 96 -22.94 -8.71 -2.84
CA MET A 96 -23.46 -7.42 -2.37
C MET A 96 -24.97 -7.48 -2.12
N SER A 97 -25.38 -7.12 -0.91
CA SER A 97 -26.79 -6.99 -0.54
C SER A 97 -27.38 -5.64 -0.98
N LYS A 98 -28.71 -5.50 -0.92
CA LYS A 98 -29.38 -4.21 -1.18
C LYS A 98 -28.91 -3.10 -0.23
N GLU A 99 -28.62 -3.44 1.02
CA GLU A 99 -28.13 -2.51 2.03
C GLU A 99 -26.70 -2.03 1.70
N ASP A 100 -25.85 -2.92 1.18
CA ASP A 100 -24.48 -2.56 0.78
C ASP A 100 -24.47 -1.61 -0.42
N MET A 101 -25.46 -1.72 -1.31
CA MET A 101 -25.55 -0.93 -2.54
C MET A 101 -26.07 0.49 -2.31
N GLN A 102 -26.92 0.73 -1.31
CA GLN A 102 -27.60 2.03 -1.13
C GLN A 102 -26.63 3.22 -1.24
N PRO A 103 -25.48 3.23 -0.54
CA PRO A 103 -24.51 4.35 -0.65
C PRO A 103 -23.69 4.43 -1.94
N ILE A 104 -23.58 3.33 -2.68
CA ILE A 104 -22.90 3.34 -3.98
C ILE A 104 -23.79 4.11 -4.97
N VAL A 105 -25.11 3.88 -4.91
CA VAL A 105 -26.06 4.50 -5.84
C VAL A 105 -26.30 5.99 -5.54
N THR A 106 -26.04 6.45 -4.31
CA THR A 106 -26.11 7.87 -3.93
C THR A 106 -24.87 8.69 -4.35
N GLY A 107 -23.86 8.06 -4.97
CA GLY A 107 -22.71 8.77 -5.52
C GLY A 107 -21.51 8.94 -4.59
N CYS A 108 -21.49 8.28 -3.42
CA CYS A 108 -20.33 8.35 -2.51
C CYS A 108 -19.03 7.80 -3.14
N VAL A 109 -19.16 6.88 -4.09
CA VAL A 109 -18.04 6.28 -4.81
C VAL A 109 -18.38 6.26 -6.29
N THR A 110 -17.58 6.96 -7.07
CA THR A 110 -17.75 7.07 -8.52
C THR A 110 -16.50 6.57 -9.22
N MET A 111 -16.67 5.57 -10.08
CA MET A 111 -15.64 5.12 -11.01
C MET A 111 -16.06 5.48 -12.42
N LEU A 112 -15.16 6.15 -13.12
CA LEU A 112 -15.40 6.59 -14.49
C LEU A 112 -15.06 5.44 -15.46
N PRO A 113 -15.94 5.13 -16.42
CA PRO A 113 -15.63 4.16 -17.47
C PRO A 113 -14.37 4.58 -18.23
N ASN A 114 -13.47 3.62 -18.51
CA ASN A 114 -12.26 3.82 -19.31
C ASN A 114 -11.28 4.88 -18.76
N SER A 115 -11.42 5.25 -17.48
CA SER A 115 -10.47 6.11 -16.78
C SER A 115 -9.83 5.33 -15.64
N ASN A 116 -8.58 5.69 -15.32
CA ASN A 116 -7.95 5.25 -14.09
C ASN A 116 -8.32 6.15 -12.90
N ILE A 117 -9.17 7.15 -13.08
CA ILE A 117 -9.58 8.08 -12.02
C ILE A 117 -10.79 7.53 -11.26
N ILE A 118 -10.67 7.58 -9.94
CA ILE A 118 -11.71 7.20 -9.01
C ILE A 118 -12.02 8.41 -8.14
N VAL A 119 -13.30 8.74 -7.99
CA VAL A 119 -13.75 9.80 -7.09
C VAL A 119 -14.47 9.18 -5.89
N LEU A 120 -13.97 9.44 -4.69
CA LEU A 120 -14.59 9.13 -3.41
C LEU A 120 -15.10 10.42 -2.78
N ASP A 121 -16.41 10.64 -2.81
CA ASP A 121 -17.03 11.78 -2.12
C ASP A 121 -17.58 11.34 -0.77
N ARG A 122 -16.84 11.68 0.28
CA ARG A 122 -17.14 11.38 1.67
C ARG A 122 -17.96 12.48 2.34
N THR A 123 -18.23 13.60 1.67
CA THR A 123 -19.15 14.63 2.17
C THR A 123 -20.61 14.27 1.94
N SER A 124 -20.89 13.37 1.00
CA SER A 124 -22.23 12.84 0.76
C SER A 124 -22.75 12.13 2.02
N ALA A 125 -23.94 12.52 2.49
CA ALA A 125 -24.63 12.04 3.69
C ALA A 125 -24.96 10.53 3.68
N SER A 126 -24.46 9.80 2.69
CA SER A 126 -24.73 8.39 2.43
C SER A 126 -23.59 7.45 2.84
N ASP A 127 -22.46 7.89 3.40
CA ASP A 127 -21.52 6.98 4.11
C ASP A 127 -22.07 6.47 5.46
N THR A 128 -23.39 6.46 5.61
CA THR A 128 -24.11 5.81 6.69
C THR A 128 -24.04 4.29 6.50
N GLY A 129 -23.87 3.56 7.61
CA GLY A 129 -23.73 2.11 7.62
C GLY A 129 -22.76 1.60 8.68
N GLY A 130 -23.00 0.38 9.15
CA GLY A 130 -22.13 -0.31 10.10
C GLY A 130 -20.74 -0.60 9.52
N ILE A 131 -19.80 -0.96 10.39
CA ILE A 131 -18.42 -1.31 10.00
C ILE A 131 -18.40 -2.43 8.94
N ALA A 132 -19.28 -3.45 9.07
CA ALA A 132 -19.37 -4.56 8.15
C ALA A 132 -19.80 -4.14 6.73
N THR A 133 -20.85 -3.33 6.60
CA THR A 133 -21.31 -2.77 5.32
C THR A 133 -20.19 -1.98 4.64
N ARG A 134 -19.45 -1.17 5.39
CA ARG A 134 -18.31 -0.41 4.87
C ARG A 134 -17.18 -1.32 4.36
N ARG A 135 -16.88 -2.42 5.07
CA ARG A 135 -15.87 -3.40 4.64
C ARG A 135 -16.27 -4.07 3.33
N ARG A 136 -17.52 -4.51 3.19
CA ARG A 136 -18.03 -5.12 1.94
C ARG A 136 -17.99 -4.15 0.77
N ARG A 137 -18.42 -2.89 0.96
CA ARG A 137 -18.32 -1.84 -0.07
C ARG A 137 -16.88 -1.60 -0.52
N ARG A 138 -15.94 -1.51 0.43
CA ARG A 138 -14.50 -1.35 0.12
C ARG A 138 -13.96 -2.56 -0.64
N PHE A 139 -14.32 -3.76 -0.24
CA PHE A 139 -13.92 -4.98 -0.94
C PHE A 139 -14.42 -4.99 -2.38
N PHE A 140 -15.72 -4.71 -2.60
CA PHE A 140 -16.31 -4.59 -3.94
C PHE A 140 -15.55 -3.55 -4.78
N PHE A 141 -15.31 -2.39 -4.19
CA PHE A 141 -14.61 -1.30 -4.86
C PHE A 141 -13.19 -1.70 -5.31
N VAL A 142 -12.41 -2.30 -4.41
CA VAL A 142 -11.06 -2.77 -4.72
C VAL A 142 -11.13 -3.91 -5.75
N HIS A 143 -12.11 -4.79 -5.67
CA HIS A 143 -12.35 -5.83 -6.67
C HIS A 143 -12.60 -5.26 -8.07
N SER A 144 -13.42 -4.21 -8.20
CA SER A 144 -13.69 -3.54 -9.47
C SER A 144 -12.45 -2.87 -10.10
N LEU A 145 -11.35 -2.72 -9.36
CA LEU A 145 -10.08 -2.22 -9.89
C LEU A 145 -9.19 -3.33 -10.47
N MET A 146 -9.50 -4.60 -10.19
CA MET A 146 -8.75 -5.72 -10.76
C MET A 146 -8.92 -5.72 -12.29
N GLY A 147 -7.80 -5.83 -13.01
CA GLY A 147 -7.82 -5.95 -14.47
C GLY A 147 -7.91 -4.62 -15.25
N SER A 148 -7.90 -3.46 -14.58
CA SER A 148 -7.83 -2.15 -15.26
C SER A 148 -6.53 -1.92 -16.05
N GLY A 149 -5.49 -2.72 -15.79
CA GLY A 149 -4.17 -2.65 -16.43
C GLY A 149 -3.38 -1.37 -16.15
N THR A 150 -3.97 -0.41 -15.44
CA THR A 150 -3.42 0.93 -15.19
C THR A 150 -3.46 1.23 -13.70
N CYS A 151 -2.43 1.96 -13.22
CA CYS A 151 -2.40 2.39 -11.82
C CYS A 151 -3.57 3.35 -11.56
N PRO A 152 -4.45 3.04 -10.59
CA PRO A 152 -5.57 3.92 -10.26
C PRO A 152 -5.06 5.24 -9.68
N ARG A 153 -5.78 6.32 -9.98
CA ARG A 153 -5.63 7.64 -9.39
C ARG A 153 -6.88 7.94 -8.57
N LEU A 154 -6.68 8.25 -7.30
CA LEU A 154 -7.75 8.36 -6.34
C LEU A 154 -7.99 9.82 -5.97
N ILE A 155 -9.19 10.32 -6.18
CA ILE A 155 -9.64 11.64 -5.76
C ILE A 155 -10.56 11.45 -4.57
N ILE A 156 -10.25 12.06 -3.44
CA ILE A 156 -11.04 11.95 -2.21
C ILE A 156 -11.49 13.32 -1.77
N ASN A 157 -12.81 13.53 -1.77
CA ASN A 157 -13.44 14.74 -1.24
C ASN A 157 -14.03 14.48 0.15
N GLY A 158 -13.80 15.39 1.08
CA GLY A 158 -14.41 15.38 2.41
C GLY A 158 -13.70 14.51 3.44
N PHE A 159 -13.23 15.13 4.52
CA PHE A 159 -12.77 14.39 5.69
C PHE A 159 -13.19 15.13 6.96
N VAL A 160 -13.59 14.35 7.97
CA VAL A 160 -13.46 14.78 9.36
C VAL A 160 -12.09 14.33 9.83
N VAL A 161 -11.29 15.29 10.31
CA VAL A 161 -9.87 15.15 10.70
C VAL A 161 -9.61 13.94 11.60
N SER A 162 -10.49 13.70 12.57
CA SER A 162 -10.41 12.58 13.52
C SER A 162 -10.52 11.20 12.87
N ASP A 163 -11.00 11.12 11.63
CA ASP A 163 -11.21 9.87 10.90
C ASP A 163 -10.11 9.56 9.87
N VAL A 164 -9.27 10.53 9.51
CA VAL A 164 -8.18 10.34 8.52
C VAL A 164 -7.17 9.30 9.03
N LEU A 165 -6.68 9.47 10.26
CA LEU A 165 -5.65 8.60 10.86
C LEU A 165 -6.16 7.21 11.25
N ARG A 166 -7.43 7.11 11.66
CA ARG A 166 -8.05 5.87 12.17
C ARG A 166 -8.80 5.10 11.09
N ARG A 167 -8.89 5.53 9.82
CA ARG A 167 -9.73 4.85 8.81
C ARG A 167 -9.07 4.56 7.48
N MET A 168 -7.91 5.17 7.18
CA MET A 168 -6.91 4.61 6.25
C MET A 168 -6.12 3.43 6.87
N ASN A 169 -6.68 2.86 7.95
CA ASN A 169 -6.21 1.75 8.76
C ASN A 169 -5.75 0.53 7.95
N ALA A 170 -4.87 -0.24 8.58
CA ALA A 170 -4.34 -1.55 8.20
C ALA A 170 -5.24 -2.37 7.27
N GLU A 171 -6.56 -2.43 7.48
CA GLU A 171 -7.50 -3.15 6.63
C GLU A 171 -7.41 -2.84 5.12
N MET A 172 -7.34 -1.56 4.71
CA MET A 172 -7.21 -1.24 3.27
C MET A 172 -5.82 -1.62 2.76
N LYS A 173 -4.80 -1.48 3.60
CA LYS A 173 -3.45 -1.94 3.32
C LYS A 173 -3.42 -3.45 3.16
N ASP A 174 -4.08 -4.23 4.01
CA ASP A 174 -4.13 -5.69 3.94
C ASP A 174 -4.82 -6.15 2.65
N LEU A 175 -5.90 -5.48 2.23
CA LEU A 175 -6.54 -5.80 0.95
C LEU A 175 -5.61 -5.47 -0.23
N LEU A 176 -5.09 -4.25 -0.30
CA LEU A 176 -4.26 -3.81 -1.44
C LEU A 176 -2.90 -4.51 -1.50
N ALA A 177 -2.24 -4.69 -0.36
CA ALA A 177 -0.91 -5.28 -0.28
C ALA A 177 -0.95 -6.80 -0.42
N ASP A 178 -1.96 -7.47 0.16
CA ASP A 178 -1.89 -8.92 0.36
C ASP A 178 -3.03 -9.71 -0.28
N ALA A 179 -4.11 -9.07 -0.79
CA ALA A 179 -5.27 -9.78 -1.32
C ALA A 179 -5.52 -9.55 -2.82
N PHE A 180 -5.30 -8.33 -3.30
CA PHE A 180 -5.68 -7.94 -4.66
C PHE A 180 -4.46 -7.70 -5.55
N PRO A 181 -4.45 -8.19 -6.81
CA PRO A 181 -3.37 -7.93 -7.77
C PRO A 181 -3.60 -6.58 -8.46
N ILE A 182 -3.58 -5.50 -7.68
CA ILE A 182 -3.80 -4.13 -8.17
C ILE A 182 -2.45 -3.42 -8.17
N PRO A 183 -2.04 -2.80 -9.30
CA PRO A 183 -0.86 -1.97 -9.32
C PRO A 183 -0.91 -0.90 -8.23
N SER A 184 0.25 -0.48 -7.73
CA SER A 184 0.33 0.60 -6.74
C SER A 184 -0.50 1.81 -7.18
N ILE A 185 -1.28 2.38 -6.26
CA ILE A 185 -2.03 3.62 -6.52
C ILE A 185 -1.03 4.68 -7.00
N GLY A 186 -1.26 5.20 -8.21
CA GLY A 186 -0.34 6.14 -8.85
C GLY A 186 -0.33 7.48 -8.12
N GLU A 187 -1.53 8.03 -7.89
CA GLU A 187 -1.70 9.33 -7.25
C GLU A 187 -2.96 9.36 -6.38
N ILE A 188 -2.91 10.07 -5.26
CA ILE A 188 -4.03 10.31 -4.35
C ILE A 188 -4.21 11.82 -4.21
N HIS A 189 -5.31 12.35 -4.69
CA HIS A 189 -5.71 13.74 -4.55
C HIS A 189 -6.71 13.86 -3.41
N VAL A 190 -6.35 14.56 -2.34
CA VAL A 190 -7.27 14.88 -1.26
C VAL A 190 -7.75 16.31 -1.45
N ILE A 191 -9.06 16.49 -1.54
CA ILE A 191 -9.71 17.76 -1.82
C ILE A 191 -10.37 18.29 -0.55
N PHE A 192 -10.05 19.53 -0.22
CA PHE A 192 -10.74 20.32 0.79
C PHE A 192 -11.35 21.55 0.13
N VAL A 193 -12.64 21.79 0.40
CA VAL A 193 -13.34 23.01 -0.01
C VAL A 193 -13.68 23.80 1.24
N LYS A 194 -13.35 25.10 1.26
CA LYS A 194 -13.64 25.97 2.40
C LYS A 194 -15.15 26.14 2.57
N ALA A 195 -15.64 25.85 3.78
CA ALA A 195 -17.02 26.14 4.16
C ALA A 195 -17.10 27.53 4.81
N LYS A 196 -18.22 28.23 4.61
CA LYS A 196 -18.43 29.62 5.10
C LYS A 196 -18.24 29.79 6.62
N ASN A 197 -18.43 28.73 7.41
CA ASN A 197 -18.36 28.74 8.88
C ASN A 197 -17.31 27.75 9.42
N GLN A 198 -16.07 27.79 8.89
CA GLN A 198 -14.99 26.95 9.40
C GLN A 198 -14.39 27.50 10.69
N THR A 199 -14.09 26.61 11.63
CA THR A 199 -13.22 26.94 12.77
C THR A 199 -11.81 27.24 12.28
N VAL A 200 -11.05 28.02 13.06
CA VAL A 200 -9.62 28.28 12.80
C VAL A 200 -8.84 26.98 12.55
N TRP A 201 -9.17 25.90 13.26
CA TRP A 201 -8.54 24.59 13.09
C TRP A 201 -8.88 23.89 11.77
N GLN A 202 -10.12 24.01 11.30
CA GLN A 202 -10.52 23.51 9.97
C GLN A 202 -9.84 24.28 8.84
N HIS A 203 -9.40 25.51 9.11
CA HIS A 203 -8.65 26.33 8.17
C HIS A 203 -7.14 26.00 8.15
N LEU A 204 -6.52 25.86 9.32
CA LEU A 204 -5.07 25.65 9.44
C LEU A 204 -4.62 24.23 9.10
N LEU A 205 -5.44 23.21 9.39
CA LEU A 205 -5.03 21.83 9.20
C LEU A 205 -4.79 21.46 7.72
N PRO A 206 -5.69 21.77 6.76
CA PRO A 206 -5.46 21.41 5.38
C PRO A 206 -4.21 22.08 4.78
N LEU A 207 -3.86 23.28 5.27
CA LEU A 207 -2.61 23.98 4.93
C LEU A 207 -1.39 23.22 5.48
N GLY A 208 -1.42 22.81 6.76
CA GLY A 208 -0.37 21.99 7.34
C GLY A 208 -0.21 20.64 6.65
N LEU A 209 -1.32 19.99 6.29
CA LEU A 209 -1.31 18.74 5.52
C LEU A 209 -0.74 18.94 4.11
N GLN A 210 -1.08 20.03 3.43
CA GLN A 210 -0.54 20.36 2.11
C GLN A 210 0.99 20.53 2.14
N GLN A 211 1.53 21.18 3.17
CA GLN A 211 2.98 21.29 3.36
C GLN A 211 3.64 19.91 3.60
N MET A 212 2.95 19.01 4.31
CA MET A 212 3.44 17.66 4.62
C MET A 212 3.24 16.66 3.48
N ALA A 213 2.30 16.91 2.56
CA ALA A 213 1.99 16.02 1.44
C ALA A 213 3.19 15.81 0.51
N GLY A 214 4.06 16.82 0.36
CA GLY A 214 5.31 16.72 -0.38
C GLY A 214 6.29 15.65 0.14
N LEU A 215 6.08 15.15 1.36
CA LEU A 215 6.87 14.06 1.97
C LEU A 215 6.39 12.65 1.56
N VAL A 216 5.21 12.56 0.94
CA VAL A 216 4.61 11.31 0.47
C VAL A 216 4.39 11.42 -1.03
N ALA A 217 5.30 10.86 -1.82
CA ALA A 217 5.41 11.05 -3.27
C ALA A 217 4.10 10.90 -4.08
N ASN A 218 3.13 10.13 -3.57
CA ASN A 218 1.88 9.82 -4.28
C ASN A 218 0.65 10.52 -3.68
N VAL A 219 0.79 11.40 -2.69
CA VAL A 219 -0.35 12.11 -2.07
C VAL A 219 -0.24 13.60 -2.35
N LYS A 220 -1.30 14.17 -2.93
CA LYS A 220 -1.44 15.59 -3.25
C LYS A 220 -2.65 16.13 -2.51
N ILE A 221 -2.49 17.24 -1.80
CA ILE A 221 -3.55 17.84 -1.00
C ILE A 221 -3.87 19.20 -1.58
N HIS A 222 -5.15 19.41 -1.88
CA HIS A 222 -5.66 20.57 -2.59
C HIS A 222 -6.67 21.30 -1.72
N ASN A 223 -6.52 22.61 -1.63
CA ASN A 223 -7.35 23.49 -0.83
C ASN A 223 -8.02 24.52 -1.72
N PHE A 224 -9.34 24.44 -1.85
CA PHE A 224 -10.12 25.29 -2.74
C PHE A 224 -11.03 26.22 -1.95
N ASP A 225 -11.20 27.44 -2.46
CA ASP A 225 -12.18 28.38 -1.93
C ASP A 225 -13.59 28.06 -2.43
N THR A 226 -13.69 27.58 -3.68
CA THR A 226 -14.97 27.20 -4.29
C THR A 226 -14.91 25.85 -4.98
N VAL A 227 -16.07 25.28 -5.25
CA VAL A 227 -16.21 23.98 -5.91
C VAL A 227 -15.81 24.06 -7.39
N GLU A 228 -16.00 25.21 -8.02
CA GLU A 228 -15.72 25.46 -9.44
C GLU A 228 -14.20 25.44 -9.73
N GLN A 229 -13.38 25.86 -8.77
CA GLN A 229 -11.91 25.86 -8.88
C GLN A 229 -11.33 24.45 -8.99
N ILE A 230 -12.01 23.45 -8.40
CA ILE A 230 -11.53 22.07 -8.34
C ILE A 230 -11.19 21.54 -9.74
N ALA A 231 -12.10 21.72 -10.70
CA ALA A 231 -11.93 21.15 -12.03
C ALA A 231 -10.92 21.92 -12.88
N GLU A 232 -10.68 23.20 -12.59
CA GLU A 232 -9.70 24.03 -13.28
C GLU A 232 -8.28 23.68 -12.83
N GLU A 233 -8.07 23.66 -11.52
CA GLU A 233 -6.76 23.37 -10.94
C GLU A 233 -6.37 21.89 -11.07
N LEU A 234 -7.32 20.95 -10.94
CA LEU A 234 -7.00 19.55 -11.18
C LEU A 234 -6.75 19.22 -12.66
N GLY A 235 -7.01 20.16 -13.56
CA GLY A 235 -6.69 20.07 -14.99
C GLY A 235 -5.20 19.80 -15.24
N CYS A 236 -4.30 20.37 -14.44
CA CYS A 236 -2.86 20.12 -14.56
C CYS A 236 -2.46 18.67 -14.22
N TYR A 237 -3.35 17.92 -13.57
CA TYR A 237 -3.20 16.50 -13.29
C TYR A 237 -4.02 15.64 -14.25
N GLY A 238 -4.54 16.18 -15.35
CA GLY A 238 -5.36 15.45 -16.30
C GLY A 238 -6.71 15.01 -15.74
N VAL A 239 -7.22 15.69 -14.71
CA VAL A 239 -8.59 15.55 -14.23
C VAL A 239 -9.39 16.72 -14.81
N THR A 240 -10.35 16.42 -15.68
CA THR A 240 -11.19 17.44 -16.32
C THR A 240 -12.59 17.49 -15.70
N ARG A 241 -13.39 18.50 -16.06
CA ARG A 241 -14.81 18.58 -15.66
C ARG A 241 -15.60 17.30 -15.98
N ASN A 242 -15.25 16.58 -17.06
CA ASN A 242 -15.89 15.31 -17.43
C ASN A 242 -15.58 14.15 -16.46
N HIS A 243 -14.58 14.31 -15.59
CA HIS A 243 -14.19 13.32 -14.60
C HIS A 243 -14.80 13.56 -13.21
N LEU A 244 -15.36 14.74 -12.99
CA LEU A 244 -15.83 15.17 -11.67
C LEU A 244 -17.36 15.24 -11.66
N PRO A 245 -18.02 14.80 -10.58
CA PRO A 245 -19.45 14.99 -10.43
C PRO A 245 -19.79 16.48 -10.27
N PRO A 246 -21.04 16.91 -10.53
CA PRO A 246 -21.47 18.30 -10.38
C PRO A 246 -21.16 18.91 -9.01
N GLN A 247 -21.18 18.10 -7.95
CA GLN A 247 -20.85 18.49 -6.58
C GLN A 247 -19.38 18.88 -6.40
N LEU A 248 -18.50 18.50 -7.34
CA LEU A 248 -17.08 18.83 -7.39
C LEU A 248 -16.76 19.74 -8.60
N GLY A 249 -17.76 20.46 -9.12
CA GLY A 249 -17.57 21.45 -10.19
C GLY A 249 -17.42 20.84 -11.59
N GLY A 250 -17.69 19.54 -11.73
CA GLY A 250 -17.67 18.87 -13.03
C GLY A 250 -19.06 18.72 -13.66
N CYS A 251 -19.12 17.93 -14.72
CA CYS A 251 -20.36 17.63 -15.47
C CYS A 251 -20.67 16.13 -15.52
N TYR A 252 -19.92 15.30 -14.78
CA TYR A 252 -20.13 13.86 -14.76
C TYR A 252 -21.38 13.48 -13.95
N ASN A 253 -22.49 13.17 -14.63
CA ASN A 253 -23.69 12.70 -13.96
C ASN A 253 -23.64 11.18 -13.71
N ILE A 254 -23.85 10.80 -12.44
CA ILE A 254 -23.89 9.41 -11.95
C ILE A 254 -24.99 8.58 -12.64
N GLU A 255 -26.07 9.23 -13.11
CA GLU A 255 -27.33 8.59 -13.53
C GLU A 255 -27.19 7.42 -14.51
N PHE A 256 -26.13 7.36 -15.32
CA PHE A 256 -25.93 6.30 -16.31
C PHE A 256 -24.46 5.90 -16.45
N SER A 257 -23.70 5.89 -15.35
CA SER A 257 -22.32 5.43 -15.43
C SER A 257 -22.26 4.02 -16.01
N SER A 258 -21.51 3.83 -17.11
CA SER A 258 -21.28 2.50 -17.68
C SER A 258 -20.65 1.55 -16.64
N PHE A 259 -20.03 2.09 -15.59
CA PHE A 259 -19.57 1.36 -14.42
C PHE A 259 -20.73 0.64 -13.70
N VAL A 260 -21.79 1.34 -13.33
CA VAL A 260 -22.93 0.74 -12.61
C VAL A 260 -23.68 -0.27 -13.49
N LEU A 261 -23.81 0.03 -14.79
CA LEU A 261 -24.43 -0.88 -15.76
C LEU A 261 -23.58 -2.14 -16.02
N SER A 262 -22.25 -2.00 -16.15
CA SER A 262 -21.33 -3.13 -16.32
C SER A 262 -21.31 -4.05 -15.09
N HIS A 263 -21.68 -3.53 -13.92
CA HIS A 263 -21.81 -4.30 -12.68
C HIS A 263 -23.25 -4.72 -12.37
N LYS A 264 -24.16 -4.74 -13.36
CA LYS A 264 -25.51 -5.34 -13.29
C LYS A 264 -26.48 -4.71 -12.27
N LEU A 265 -26.39 -3.40 -12.00
CA LEU A 265 -27.40 -2.74 -11.17
C LEU A 265 -28.78 -2.73 -11.86
N PRO A 266 -29.88 -3.17 -11.20
CA PRO A 266 -31.21 -3.16 -11.81
C PRO A 266 -31.72 -1.75 -12.11
N LEU A 267 -32.23 -1.51 -13.33
CA LEU A 267 -32.81 -0.21 -13.73
C LEU A 267 -33.97 0.24 -12.83
N SER A 268 -34.75 -0.69 -12.28
CA SER A 268 -35.83 -0.37 -11.34
C SER A 268 -35.31 0.22 -10.02
N ALA A 269 -34.14 -0.23 -9.54
CA ALA A 269 -33.48 0.36 -8.38
C ALA A 269 -32.98 1.77 -8.71
N VAL A 270 -32.44 1.98 -9.93
CA VAL A 270 -32.02 3.29 -10.43
C VAL A 270 -33.20 4.28 -10.44
N HIS A 271 -34.34 3.89 -11.01
CA HIS A 271 -35.53 4.76 -11.10
C HIS A 271 -36.14 5.11 -9.74
N GLN A 272 -36.20 4.17 -8.79
CA GLN A 272 -36.67 4.46 -7.43
C GLN A 272 -35.76 5.43 -6.67
N LEU A 273 -34.47 5.46 -7.02
CA LEU A 273 -33.47 6.30 -6.37
C LEU A 273 -33.37 7.69 -7.03
N GLN A 274 -33.59 7.80 -8.33
CA GLN A 274 -33.82 9.08 -9.03
C GLN A 274 -35.00 9.85 -8.42
N ALA A 275 -36.11 9.16 -8.14
CA ALA A 275 -37.29 9.77 -7.50
C ALA A 275 -37.00 10.34 -6.10
N LYS A 276 -36.10 9.71 -5.32
CA LYS A 276 -35.72 10.19 -3.97
C LYS A 276 -34.74 11.37 -3.98
N ASN A 277 -33.80 11.41 -4.93
CA ASN A 277 -32.82 12.51 -5.05
C ASN A 277 -33.46 13.81 -5.55
N ILE A 278 -34.50 13.73 -6.39
CA ILE A 278 -35.27 14.90 -6.83
C ILE A 278 -36.06 15.49 -5.65
N PHE A 279 -36.65 14.65 -4.80
CA PHE A 279 -37.50 15.09 -3.68
C PHE A 279 -36.72 15.70 -2.49
N CYS A 280 -35.46 15.27 -2.27
CA CYS A 280 -34.58 15.89 -1.27
C CYS A 280 -34.02 17.25 -1.72
N ARG A 281 -33.97 17.54 -3.03
CA ARG A 281 -33.46 18.82 -3.55
C ARG A 281 -34.51 19.94 -3.59
N THR A 282 -35.79 19.60 -3.67
CA THR A 282 -36.88 20.60 -3.74
C THR A 282 -37.41 21.04 -2.38
N SER A 283 -37.03 20.37 -1.28
CA SER A 283 -37.57 20.63 0.07
C SER A 283 -36.61 21.35 1.04
N ALA A 284 -35.36 21.62 0.65
CA ALA A 284 -34.40 22.32 1.49
C ALA A 284 -34.25 23.80 1.09
N THR A 285 -34.99 24.70 1.75
CA THR A 285 -34.60 26.11 1.82
C THR A 285 -33.47 26.27 2.85
N PRO A 286 -32.50 27.19 2.63
CA PRO A 286 -31.26 27.24 3.41
C PRO A 286 -31.43 27.54 4.91
N ASP A 287 -32.56 28.12 5.31
CA ASP A 287 -32.72 28.69 6.66
C ASP A 287 -33.39 27.77 7.70
N LYS A 288 -33.79 26.54 7.36
CA LYS A 288 -34.46 25.64 8.33
C LYS A 288 -33.67 24.39 8.72
N ALA A 289 -32.54 24.08 8.09
CA ALA A 289 -31.73 22.91 8.44
C ALA A 289 -30.87 23.10 9.70
N ALA A 290 -30.53 24.35 10.06
CA ALA A 290 -29.69 24.64 11.22
C ALA A 290 -30.46 24.64 12.56
N THR A 291 -31.78 24.83 12.53
CA THR A 291 -32.61 25.01 13.75
C THR A 291 -33.29 23.73 14.24
N SER A 292 -33.25 22.65 13.44
CA SER A 292 -33.93 21.37 13.78
C SER A 292 -33.09 20.43 14.66
N LEU A 293 -31.78 20.64 14.75
CA LEU A 293 -30.88 19.77 15.53
C LEU A 293 -30.64 20.21 16.97
N TYR A 294 -31.15 21.39 17.39
CA TYR A 294 -31.02 21.91 18.75
C TYR A 294 -32.32 21.93 19.58
N SER A 295 -33.48 21.62 19.00
CA SER A 295 -34.78 21.66 19.71
C SER A 295 -35.28 20.30 20.22
N LEU A 296 -34.53 19.21 20.01
CA LEU A 296 -34.89 17.86 20.47
C LEU A 296 -34.11 17.35 21.70
N ILE A 297 -33.32 18.21 22.34
CA ILE A 297 -32.66 17.89 23.62
C ILE A 297 -33.00 18.99 24.62
N GLY A 298 -34.11 18.83 25.35
CA GLY A 298 -34.35 19.65 26.53
C GLY A 298 -35.81 19.95 26.84
N LYS A 299 -36.57 18.95 27.31
CA LYS A 299 -37.58 19.11 28.38
C LYS A 299 -37.68 17.80 29.18
N GLY A 300 -37.41 17.88 30.49
CA GLY A 300 -37.58 16.78 31.47
C GLY A 300 -39.05 16.34 31.58
N ASN A 301 -39.40 15.25 32.27
CA ASN A 301 -39.21 15.02 33.72
C ASN A 301 -39.61 13.54 34.08
N PRO A 302 -39.75 13.10 35.36
CA PRO A 302 -38.79 12.31 36.12
C PRO A 302 -39.25 10.88 36.54
N ARG A 303 -38.34 10.17 37.25
CA ARG A 303 -38.51 8.97 38.10
C ARG A 303 -38.24 7.61 37.42
N THR A 304 -37.11 7.00 37.77
CA THR A 304 -37.04 5.81 38.64
C THR A 304 -35.58 5.49 38.99
N SER A 305 -35.42 4.85 40.14
CA SER A 305 -34.29 4.74 41.06
C SER A 305 -33.24 3.66 40.72
N PHE A 306 -31.95 4.01 40.92
CA PHE A 306 -30.76 3.27 41.47
C PHE A 306 -30.46 1.78 41.13
N PRO A 307 -29.23 1.25 41.37
CA PRO A 307 -27.92 1.86 41.69
C PRO A 307 -26.81 1.46 40.66
N ARG A 308 -25.89 2.34 40.25
CA ARG A 308 -24.60 2.73 40.87
C ARG A 308 -23.70 1.55 41.31
N GLU A 309 -22.75 1.18 40.44
CA GLU A 309 -21.49 0.58 40.87
C GLU A 309 -20.32 1.33 40.20
N THR A 310 -19.53 1.95 41.06
CA THR A 310 -18.35 2.76 40.78
C THR A 310 -17.12 1.88 40.74
N GLN A 311 -16.31 2.00 39.69
CA GLN A 311 -14.85 1.94 39.82
C GLN A 311 -14.20 2.87 38.79
N ARG A 312 -13.79 4.04 39.28
CA ARG A 312 -12.82 4.92 38.62
C ARG A 312 -11.45 4.26 38.75
N HIS A 313 -10.76 4.13 37.63
CA HIS A 313 -9.30 4.16 37.63
C HIS A 313 -8.91 5.45 36.91
N ASP A 314 -8.41 6.40 37.70
CA ASP A 314 -7.80 7.63 37.21
C ASP A 314 -6.46 7.28 36.55
N SER A 315 -6.36 7.51 35.25
CA SER A 315 -5.09 7.74 34.58
C SER A 315 -5.27 8.96 33.69
N GLU A 316 -4.63 10.07 34.06
CA GLU A 316 -4.59 11.31 33.29
C GLU A 316 -4.11 11.00 31.87
N GLY A 317 -5.08 10.99 30.93
CA GLY A 317 -4.82 10.74 29.53
C GLY A 317 -4.20 11.98 28.90
N LYS A 318 -3.00 11.83 28.32
CA LYS A 318 -2.43 12.81 27.40
C LYS A 318 -3.47 13.22 26.34
N GLY A 319 -3.49 14.50 26.00
CA GLY A 319 -4.43 15.03 25.02
C GLY A 319 -4.22 14.42 23.64
N SER A 320 -5.29 14.39 22.83
CA SER A 320 -5.27 13.93 21.43
C SER A 320 -4.15 14.59 20.59
N LEU A 321 -3.77 15.81 20.96
CA LEU A 321 -2.68 16.60 20.36
C LEU A 321 -1.28 16.06 20.67
N GLU A 322 -1.03 15.66 21.92
CA GLU A 322 0.27 15.10 22.33
C GLU A 322 0.49 13.75 21.66
N LEU A 323 -0.54 12.91 21.53
CA LEU A 323 -0.46 11.64 20.81
C LEU A 323 -0.18 11.84 19.30
N LEU A 324 -0.70 12.92 18.72
CA LEU A 324 -0.50 13.30 17.32
C LEU A 324 0.93 13.80 17.07
N LEU A 325 1.42 14.69 17.93
CA LEU A 325 2.79 15.22 17.84
C LEU A 325 3.83 14.15 18.15
N ASP A 326 3.61 13.30 19.16
CA ASP A 326 4.52 12.18 19.48
C ASP A 326 4.59 11.20 18.31
N TYR A 327 3.47 10.91 17.64
CA TYR A 327 3.45 10.01 16.49
C TYR A 327 4.26 10.57 15.30
N PHE A 328 4.11 11.85 14.99
CA PHE A 328 4.81 12.50 13.88
C PHE A 328 6.29 12.73 14.17
N MET A 329 6.65 13.17 15.38
CA MET A 329 8.04 13.35 15.82
C MET A 329 8.81 12.02 15.85
N LYS A 330 8.13 10.90 16.10
CA LYS A 330 8.72 9.55 16.13
C LYS A 330 8.79 8.88 14.74
N LYS A 331 8.14 9.46 13.73
CA LYS A 331 8.04 8.92 12.36
C LYS A 331 8.66 9.81 11.28
N ALA A 332 8.99 11.06 11.57
CA ALA A 332 9.74 11.91 10.67
C ALA A 332 11.16 11.33 10.49
N PRO A 333 11.60 11.00 9.27
CA PRO A 333 13.02 10.90 8.99
C PRO A 333 13.61 12.31 8.96
N ASP A 334 14.84 12.48 9.49
CA ASP A 334 15.59 13.72 9.33
C ASP A 334 15.66 14.10 7.84
N LEU A 335 15.12 15.27 7.51
CA LEU A 335 14.98 15.81 6.15
C LEU A 335 16.32 16.27 5.57
N PRO A 336 16.64 15.92 4.31
CA PRO A 336 17.56 16.70 3.49
C PRO A 336 16.88 17.33 2.25
N ASP A 337 17.43 18.48 1.85
CA ASP A 337 16.99 19.43 0.80
C ASP A 337 16.80 18.89 -0.62
N VAL A 338 16.03 19.67 -1.39
CA VAL A 338 15.41 19.43 -2.71
C VAL A 338 16.35 19.72 -3.90
N ALA A 339 16.33 18.86 -4.92
CA ALA A 339 16.47 19.05 -6.39
C ALA A 339 16.94 17.70 -7.01
N GLU A 340 16.55 17.18 -8.17
CA GLU A 340 16.00 17.73 -9.43
C GLU A 340 15.43 16.56 -10.30
N THR A 341 14.73 16.91 -11.37
CA THR A 341 13.85 16.10 -12.25
C THR A 341 14.52 15.47 -13.51
N ASP A 342 13.83 14.43 -14.04
CA ASP A 342 13.77 13.90 -15.42
C ASP A 342 14.90 13.08 -16.07
N SER A 343 14.54 11.87 -16.59
CA SER A 343 14.70 11.42 -18.01
C SER A 343 14.46 9.90 -18.22
N LEU A 344 13.40 9.58 -18.98
CA LEU A 344 13.22 8.55 -20.04
C LEU A 344 13.49 7.03 -19.83
N ASN A 345 12.37 6.27 -19.82
CA ASN A 345 11.96 5.13 -20.67
C ASN A 345 12.74 3.77 -20.77
N PRO A 346 12.01 2.68 -21.17
CA PRO A 346 12.26 1.31 -20.71
C PRO A 346 12.59 0.27 -21.80
N LEU A 347 12.88 -0.95 -21.33
CA LEU A 347 12.85 -2.28 -21.97
C LEU A 347 14.20 -2.89 -22.41
N THR A 348 14.53 -4.05 -21.83
CA THR A 348 14.57 -5.34 -22.55
C THR A 348 14.43 -6.52 -21.57
N PRO A 349 13.79 -7.64 -21.96
CA PRO A 349 13.69 -8.86 -21.17
C PRO A 349 14.93 -9.75 -21.37
N PHE A 350 15.33 -10.51 -20.34
CA PHE A 350 16.44 -11.46 -20.43
C PHE A 350 15.97 -12.89 -20.10
N ASP A 351 16.42 -13.82 -20.93
CA ASP A 351 16.20 -15.27 -20.83
C ASP A 351 16.98 -15.90 -19.67
N PRO A 352 16.44 -16.93 -18.98
CA PRO A 352 17.19 -17.69 -18.01
C PRO A 352 17.79 -18.93 -18.67
N ILE A 353 19.10 -19.12 -18.57
CA ILE A 353 19.80 -20.40 -18.30
C ILE A 353 21.30 -20.10 -18.26
N LEU A 354 21.92 -20.24 -17.08
CA LEU A 354 23.29 -20.74 -17.00
C LEU A 354 23.46 -21.57 -15.71
N PRO A 355 24.06 -22.77 -15.78
CA PRO A 355 24.11 -23.72 -14.68
C PRO A 355 25.15 -23.35 -13.59
N SER A 356 24.84 -23.78 -12.37
CA SER A 356 25.39 -23.37 -11.06
C SER A 356 26.87 -23.64 -10.72
N ASN A 357 27.79 -23.90 -11.66
CA ASN A 357 29.15 -24.38 -11.28
C ASN A 357 30.34 -23.53 -11.74
N HIS A 358 30.18 -22.22 -12.02
CA HIS A 358 31.30 -21.31 -12.34
C HIS A 358 31.31 -19.99 -11.54
N ILE A 359 30.86 -19.99 -10.29
CA ILE A 359 30.78 -18.78 -9.43
C ILE A 359 32.07 -18.57 -8.61
N SER A 360 33.25 -18.83 -9.19
CA SER A 360 34.52 -18.62 -8.45
C SER A 360 35.54 -17.72 -9.14
N ASN A 361 35.42 -17.40 -10.42
CA ASN A 361 36.53 -16.75 -11.16
C ASN A 361 36.10 -15.63 -12.14
N LEU A 362 35.05 -14.88 -11.81
CA LEU A 362 34.78 -13.58 -12.47
C LEU A 362 34.70 -12.47 -11.42
N TYR A 363 35.69 -12.42 -10.54
CA TYR A 363 35.95 -11.23 -9.75
C TYR A 363 36.65 -10.23 -10.68
N ALA A 364 36.02 -9.07 -10.89
CA ALA A 364 36.73 -7.92 -11.41
C ALA A 364 37.98 -7.70 -10.54
N GLU A 365 39.16 -7.87 -11.14
CA GLU A 365 40.45 -7.60 -10.51
C GLU A 365 40.41 -6.19 -9.92
N GLY A 366 40.42 -6.08 -8.59
CA GLY A 366 40.70 -4.82 -7.88
C GLY A 366 39.68 -4.33 -6.85
N SER A 367 38.46 -4.88 -6.74
CA SER A 367 37.51 -4.38 -5.72
C SER A 367 37.68 -5.11 -4.39
N ARG A 368 38.18 -4.42 -3.36
CA ARG A 368 38.28 -4.94 -1.98
C ARG A 368 36.86 -5.17 -1.42
N THR A 369 36.52 -6.42 -1.13
CA THR A 369 35.28 -6.81 -0.45
C THR A 369 35.57 -7.45 0.90
N ILE A 370 34.76 -7.13 1.92
CA ILE A 370 34.95 -7.64 3.28
C ILE A 370 33.62 -8.14 3.82
N LEU A 371 33.55 -9.43 4.17
CA LEU A 371 32.36 -9.99 4.80
C LEU A 371 32.12 -9.34 6.17
N LEU A 372 30.86 -8.96 6.44
CA LEU A 372 30.52 -8.33 7.72
C LEU A 372 30.61 -9.33 8.88
N PHE A 373 30.25 -10.59 8.64
CA PHE A 373 30.27 -11.63 9.68
C PHE A 373 31.68 -11.91 10.20
N LYS A 374 31.80 -12.04 11.52
CA LYS A 374 32.99 -12.50 12.25
C LYS A 374 32.61 -13.62 13.22
N ASP A 375 33.54 -14.53 13.50
CA ASP A 375 33.27 -15.66 14.40
C ASP A 375 32.88 -15.20 15.82
N ALA A 376 33.43 -14.07 16.27
CA ALA A 376 33.08 -13.44 17.54
C ALA A 376 31.61 -12.95 17.60
N ASP A 377 30.95 -12.73 16.46
CA ASP A 377 29.57 -12.23 16.39
C ASP A 377 28.60 -13.14 17.15
N ALA A 378 28.80 -14.46 17.10
CA ALA A 378 27.93 -15.45 17.75
C ALA A 378 27.88 -15.31 19.28
N SER A 379 28.85 -14.62 19.89
CA SER A 379 28.92 -14.38 21.33
C SER A 379 28.27 -13.07 21.77
N VAL A 380 28.01 -12.14 20.84
CA VAL A 380 27.54 -10.77 21.14
C VAL A 380 26.21 -10.42 20.48
N LEU A 381 25.94 -10.98 19.29
CA LEU A 381 24.80 -10.63 18.46
C LEU A 381 23.74 -11.74 18.48
N SER A 382 22.49 -11.35 18.21
CA SER A 382 21.42 -12.34 18.05
C SER A 382 21.66 -13.23 16.84
N GLU A 383 21.05 -14.42 16.83
CA GLU A 383 21.11 -15.34 15.69
C GLU A 383 20.64 -14.66 14.39
N TYR A 384 19.59 -13.82 14.48
CA TYR A 384 19.13 -13.00 13.37
C TYR A 384 20.23 -12.07 12.84
N GLN A 385 20.90 -11.33 13.73
CA GLN A 385 21.94 -10.38 13.36
C GLN A 385 23.17 -11.08 12.77
N CYS A 386 23.58 -12.21 13.34
CA CYS A 386 24.64 -13.05 12.79
C CYS A 386 24.30 -13.50 11.37
N LEU A 387 23.08 -14.00 11.17
CA LEU A 387 22.63 -14.48 9.87
C LEU A 387 22.58 -13.36 8.83
N VAL A 388 22.11 -12.16 9.19
CA VAL A 388 22.15 -10.98 8.32
C VAL A 388 23.59 -10.65 7.91
N ARG A 389 24.53 -10.62 8.85
CA ARG A 389 25.94 -10.30 8.58
C ARG A 389 26.61 -11.32 7.66
N GLN A 390 26.18 -12.58 7.65
CA GLN A 390 26.68 -13.61 6.74
C GLN A 390 26.25 -13.39 5.28
N GLN A 391 25.16 -12.64 5.05
CA GLN A 391 24.61 -12.40 3.72
C GLN A 391 25.00 -11.03 3.12
N ILE A 392 25.74 -10.21 3.87
CA ILE A 392 26.10 -8.84 3.48
C ILE A 392 27.63 -8.68 3.51
N GLU A 393 28.16 -7.95 2.54
CA GLU A 393 29.58 -7.58 2.46
C GLU A 393 29.76 -6.06 2.35
N PHE A 394 30.89 -5.56 2.86
CA PHE A 394 31.43 -4.24 2.56
C PHE A 394 32.09 -4.28 1.19
N PHE A 395 32.04 -3.15 0.49
CA PHE A 395 32.74 -2.94 -0.77
C PHE A 395 32.99 -1.44 -0.98
N GLU A 396 33.95 -1.11 -1.84
CA GLU A 396 34.20 0.28 -2.27
C GLU A 396 33.42 0.60 -3.55
N ALA A 397 32.78 1.77 -3.59
CA ALA A 397 32.10 2.29 -4.76
C ALA A 397 33.08 2.41 -5.93
N ASN A 398 32.71 1.85 -7.08
CA ASN A 398 33.46 1.99 -8.32
C ASN A 398 32.86 3.10 -9.22
N GLN A 399 33.39 3.26 -10.43
CA GLN A 399 32.91 4.28 -11.37
C GLN A 399 31.45 4.05 -11.79
N ASP A 400 31.00 2.79 -11.88
CA ASP A 400 29.61 2.45 -12.18
C ASP A 400 28.68 2.89 -11.05
N ASP A 401 29.12 2.79 -9.79
CA ASP A 401 28.36 3.23 -8.62
C ASP A 401 28.18 4.75 -8.58
N VAL A 402 29.20 5.50 -8.98
CA VAL A 402 29.17 6.98 -9.05
C VAL A 402 28.28 7.46 -10.20
N THR A 403 28.39 6.84 -11.37
CA THR A 403 27.68 7.25 -12.60
C THR A 403 26.22 6.80 -12.63
N SER A 404 25.89 5.71 -11.95
CA SER A 404 24.51 5.24 -11.85
C SER A 404 23.69 6.20 -10.97
N SER A 405 22.82 7.00 -11.59
CA SER A 405 21.89 7.88 -10.89
C SER A 405 20.99 7.06 -9.94
N ILE A 406 21.07 7.36 -8.64
CA ILE A 406 20.30 6.64 -7.62
C ILE A 406 19.04 7.44 -7.35
N ARG A 407 17.89 6.90 -7.75
CA ARG A 407 16.59 7.46 -7.41
C ARG A 407 16.44 7.61 -5.89
N GLY A 408 16.22 8.84 -5.40
CA GLY A 408 15.86 9.14 -4.02
C GLY A 408 17.02 9.20 -2.99
N ARG A 409 18.27 9.40 -3.43
CA ARG A 409 19.40 9.64 -2.51
C ARG A 409 19.83 11.11 -2.55
N ASN A 410 19.86 11.76 -1.38
CA ASN A 410 20.15 13.20 -1.28
C ASN A 410 21.66 13.54 -1.27
N LYS A 411 22.54 12.54 -1.32
CA LYS A 411 23.99 12.70 -1.39
C LYS A 411 24.57 11.82 -2.49
N ALA A 412 25.36 12.41 -3.39
CA ALA A 412 26.07 11.66 -4.42
C ALA A 412 27.00 10.61 -3.80
N ILE A 413 27.23 9.51 -4.52
CA ILE A 413 28.26 8.53 -4.16
C ILE A 413 29.60 9.04 -4.66
N VAL A 414 30.62 8.96 -3.82
CA VAL A 414 31.99 9.29 -4.19
C VAL A 414 32.75 8.00 -4.52
N LEU A 415 33.62 8.04 -5.52
CA LEU A 415 34.50 6.91 -5.86
C LEU A 415 35.30 6.47 -4.63
N GLY A 416 35.31 5.18 -4.35
CA GLY A 416 35.94 4.61 -3.15
C GLY A 416 35.13 4.79 -1.86
N GLN A 417 33.89 5.26 -1.91
CA GLN A 417 33.01 5.29 -0.74
C GLN A 417 32.61 3.86 -0.35
N VAL A 418 32.72 3.53 0.93
CA VAL A 418 32.34 2.22 1.44
C VAL A 418 30.82 2.09 1.51
N GLY A 419 30.32 1.06 0.85
CA GLY A 419 28.93 0.62 0.93
C GLY A 419 28.80 -0.77 1.55
N ILE A 420 27.57 -1.15 1.81
CA ILE A 420 27.16 -2.53 2.09
C ILE A 420 26.28 -3.04 0.96
N ARG A 421 26.43 -4.31 0.59
CA ARG A 421 25.62 -4.94 -0.46
C ARG A 421 25.29 -6.39 -0.15
N CYS A 422 24.21 -6.87 -0.78
CA CYS A 422 23.86 -8.29 -0.78
C CYS A 422 24.91 -9.09 -1.53
N ARG A 423 25.50 -10.12 -0.90
CA ARG A 423 26.53 -10.97 -1.52
C ARG A 423 26.02 -11.88 -2.64
N HIS A 424 24.70 -12.11 -2.69
CA HIS A 424 24.10 -13.10 -3.60
C HIS A 424 23.82 -12.56 -5.00
N CYS A 425 23.54 -11.26 -5.12
CA CYS A 425 23.26 -10.61 -6.41
C CYS A 425 24.39 -9.68 -6.86
N THR A 426 25.60 -9.83 -6.30
CA THR A 426 26.77 -9.00 -6.65
C THR A 426 27.24 -9.23 -8.08
N HIS A 427 27.07 -10.45 -8.59
CA HIS A 427 27.39 -10.83 -9.96
C HIS A 427 26.53 -10.10 -11.00
N LEU A 428 25.37 -9.56 -10.61
CA LEU A 428 24.53 -8.77 -11.49
C LEU A 428 25.02 -7.32 -11.58
N PRO A 429 24.94 -6.69 -12.78
CA PRO A 429 25.03 -5.25 -12.93
C PRO A 429 24.01 -4.53 -12.04
N ARG A 430 24.36 -3.35 -11.57
CA ARG A 430 23.57 -2.61 -10.58
C ARG A 430 22.13 -2.35 -11.02
N GLN A 431 21.92 -2.07 -12.31
CA GLN A 431 20.63 -1.80 -12.94
C GLN A 431 19.71 -3.02 -12.96
N GLN A 432 20.28 -4.23 -12.87
CA GLN A 432 19.55 -5.50 -12.85
C GLN A 432 19.31 -6.02 -11.43
N ARG A 433 19.92 -5.40 -10.42
CA ARG A 433 19.67 -5.77 -9.02
C ARG A 433 18.31 -5.22 -8.58
N THR A 434 17.57 -6.03 -7.82
CA THR A 434 16.33 -5.56 -7.21
C THR A 434 16.61 -4.40 -6.25
N MET A 435 15.61 -3.53 -6.04
CA MET A 435 15.78 -2.34 -5.20
C MET A 435 16.31 -2.70 -3.81
N ALA A 436 17.04 -1.76 -3.20
CA ALA A 436 17.64 -1.92 -1.87
C ALA A 436 18.71 -3.02 -1.75
N ALA A 437 19.28 -3.52 -2.85
CA ALA A 437 20.42 -4.46 -2.83
C ALA A 437 21.72 -3.88 -2.26
N THR A 438 21.81 -2.55 -2.16
CA THR A 438 23.03 -1.81 -1.83
C THR A 438 22.69 -0.54 -1.06
N TYR A 439 23.46 -0.23 -0.02
CA TYR A 439 23.36 1.00 0.75
C TYR A 439 24.74 1.58 1.01
N TYR A 440 24.84 2.91 1.08
CA TYR A 440 26.06 3.61 1.41
C TYR A 440 25.84 4.46 2.66
N PRO A 441 26.04 3.89 3.86
CA PRO A 441 25.99 4.65 5.10
C PRO A 441 27.10 5.72 5.11
N THR A 442 26.81 6.84 5.78
CA THR A 442 27.74 7.98 5.90
C THR A 442 28.45 8.01 7.25
N LYS A 443 27.97 7.21 8.21
CA LYS A 443 28.51 7.08 9.57
C LYS A 443 28.51 5.62 10.00
N LEU A 444 29.47 5.22 10.83
CA LEU A 444 29.65 3.88 11.36
C LEU A 444 28.40 3.40 12.12
N GLU A 445 27.80 4.29 12.93
CA GLU A 445 26.55 4.00 13.66
C GLU A 445 25.37 3.68 12.72
N GLY A 446 25.42 4.19 11.49
CA GLY A 446 24.41 3.97 10.45
C GLY A 446 24.48 2.57 9.82
N ILE A 447 25.58 1.83 9.99
CA ILE A 447 25.76 0.50 9.39
C ILE A 447 24.70 -0.47 9.91
N TYR A 448 24.45 -0.47 11.22
CA TYR A 448 23.40 -1.30 11.81
C TYR A 448 22.05 -1.08 11.12
N GLN A 449 21.57 0.17 11.06
CA GLN A 449 20.25 0.46 10.53
C GLN A 449 20.16 0.17 9.01
N THR A 450 21.21 0.47 8.26
CA THR A 450 21.24 0.20 6.81
C THR A 450 21.29 -1.29 6.51
N SER A 451 22.04 -2.09 7.27
CA SER A 451 22.04 -3.55 7.14
C SER A 451 20.68 -4.17 7.50
N GLN A 452 20.01 -3.65 8.53
CA GLN A 452 18.65 -4.05 8.89
C GLN A 452 17.64 -3.73 7.78
N ASN A 453 17.78 -2.58 7.13
CA ASN A 453 16.95 -2.19 5.98
C ASN A 453 17.22 -3.07 4.76
N LEU A 454 18.48 -3.38 4.47
CA LEU A 454 18.89 -4.32 3.41
C LEU A 454 18.30 -5.71 3.67
N ALA A 455 18.39 -6.22 4.90
CA ALA A 455 17.83 -7.50 5.28
C ALA A 455 16.32 -7.59 5.02
N ARG A 456 15.54 -6.63 5.51
CA ARG A 456 14.08 -6.66 5.38
C ARG A 456 13.60 -6.41 3.95
N LYS A 457 14.13 -5.37 3.30
CA LYS A 457 13.63 -4.94 1.98
C LYS A 457 14.18 -5.82 0.85
N HIS A 458 15.43 -6.27 0.97
CA HIS A 458 16.12 -6.97 -0.10
C HIS A 458 16.31 -8.46 0.20
N LEU A 459 17.03 -8.84 1.27
CA LEU A 459 17.33 -10.26 1.51
C LEU A 459 16.07 -11.11 1.67
N ILE A 460 15.15 -10.66 2.53
CA ILE A 460 13.86 -11.30 2.79
C ILE A 460 12.87 -10.96 1.67
N GLY A 461 12.75 -9.67 1.33
CA GLY A 461 11.62 -9.17 0.55
C GLY A 461 11.71 -9.34 -0.97
N SER A 462 12.90 -9.34 -1.58
CA SER A 462 12.96 -9.16 -3.05
C SER A 462 14.15 -9.78 -3.78
N CYS A 463 15.22 -10.22 -3.12
CA CYS A 463 16.39 -10.76 -3.82
C CYS A 463 16.14 -12.19 -4.31
N PRO A 464 16.11 -12.49 -5.62
CA PRO A 464 15.84 -13.86 -6.08
C PRO A 464 17.03 -14.81 -5.86
N PHE A 465 18.23 -14.28 -5.63
CA PHE A 465 19.47 -15.06 -5.51
C PHE A 465 19.81 -15.49 -4.08
N VAL A 466 19.15 -14.95 -3.06
CA VAL A 466 19.34 -15.45 -1.68
C VAL A 466 18.72 -16.86 -1.60
N PRO A 467 19.49 -17.90 -1.21
CA PRO A 467 18.95 -19.24 -1.09
C PRO A 467 17.75 -19.29 -0.14
N TRP A 468 16.74 -20.08 -0.50
CA TRP A 468 15.45 -20.09 0.19
C TRP A 468 15.58 -20.43 1.68
N GLU A 469 16.50 -21.34 2.02
CA GLU A 469 16.79 -21.75 3.41
C GLU A 469 17.18 -20.55 4.28
N PHE A 470 18.07 -19.70 3.75
CA PHE A 470 18.50 -18.48 4.44
C PHE A 470 17.38 -17.45 4.52
N LYS A 471 16.55 -17.30 3.46
CA LYS A 471 15.39 -16.40 3.52
C LYS A 471 14.41 -16.83 4.59
N LYS A 472 14.05 -18.12 4.63
CA LYS A 472 13.11 -18.67 5.60
C LYS A 472 13.63 -18.45 7.01
N ARG A 473 14.88 -18.84 7.28
CA ARG A 473 15.50 -18.66 8.60
C ARG A 473 15.60 -17.18 9.00
N LEU A 474 15.91 -16.28 8.07
CA LEU A 474 15.88 -14.83 8.32
C LEU A 474 14.48 -14.32 8.66
N THR A 475 13.44 -14.80 7.98
CA THR A 475 12.04 -14.45 8.27
C THR A 475 11.64 -14.93 9.67
N ASP A 476 11.86 -16.21 9.96
CA ASP A 476 11.50 -16.83 11.25
C ASP A 476 12.18 -16.10 12.42
N LEU A 477 13.47 -15.80 12.28
CA LEU A 477 14.23 -15.09 13.30
C LEU A 477 13.85 -13.60 13.41
N CYS A 478 13.42 -12.95 12.32
CA CYS A 478 13.00 -11.55 12.32
C CYS A 478 11.68 -11.34 13.10
N GLU A 479 10.79 -12.33 13.13
CA GLU A 479 9.50 -12.27 13.83
C GLU A 479 9.63 -12.62 15.32
N SER A 480 10.70 -13.31 15.70
CA SER A 480 11.03 -13.55 17.10
C SER A 480 11.41 -12.22 17.78
N LYS A 481 10.72 -11.84 18.85
CA LYS A 481 11.05 -10.64 19.65
C LYS A 481 12.39 -10.84 20.37
N SER A 482 13.50 -10.67 19.65
CA SER A 482 14.81 -10.57 20.27
C SER A 482 14.98 -9.14 20.80
N ALA A 483 14.66 -8.99 22.07
CA ALA A 483 14.98 -7.81 22.84
C ALA A 483 16.51 -7.65 22.88
N THR A 484 17.04 -6.59 22.27
CA THR A 484 18.01 -5.67 22.90
C THR A 484 18.57 -4.67 21.88
N GLY A 485 18.55 -3.39 22.25
CA GLY A 485 19.13 -2.28 21.48
C GLY A 485 20.66 -2.19 21.56
N THR A 486 21.36 -3.22 22.05
CA THR A 486 22.81 -3.22 22.34
C THR A 486 23.71 -3.51 21.13
N GLY A 487 23.16 -3.87 19.97
CA GLY A 487 23.97 -4.23 18.79
C GLY A 487 24.63 -3.04 18.06
N LYS A 488 24.10 -1.81 18.17
CA LYS A 488 24.57 -0.70 17.31
C LYS A 488 26.05 -0.36 17.48
N LEU A 489 26.51 -0.27 18.73
CA LEU A 489 27.92 0.02 19.05
C LEU A 489 28.84 -1.08 18.52
N TYR A 490 28.50 -2.35 18.79
CA TYR A 490 29.27 -3.49 18.29
C TYR A 490 29.39 -3.51 16.76
N TRP A 491 28.33 -3.14 16.03
CA TRP A 491 28.37 -3.06 14.57
C TRP A 491 29.34 -1.98 14.07
N ALA A 492 29.38 -0.81 14.73
CA ALA A 492 30.31 0.26 14.43
C ALA A 492 31.76 -0.15 14.76
N GLU A 493 32.00 -0.70 15.94
CA GLU A 493 33.32 -1.18 16.39
C GLU A 493 33.87 -2.26 15.45
N THR A 494 33.04 -3.25 15.10
CA THR A 494 33.48 -4.32 14.19
C THR A 494 33.76 -3.79 12.79
N ALA A 495 33.00 -2.79 12.32
CA ALA A 495 33.32 -2.13 11.05
C ALA A 495 34.68 -1.43 11.09
N MET A 496 35.03 -0.77 12.20
CA MET A 496 36.37 -0.21 12.41
C MET A 496 37.47 -1.28 12.39
N THR A 497 37.23 -2.43 13.01
CA THR A 497 38.20 -3.57 12.93
C THR A 497 38.34 -4.14 11.53
N CYS A 498 37.31 -4.00 10.67
CA CYS A 498 37.38 -4.31 9.25
C CYS A 498 38.10 -3.23 8.42
N GLY A 499 38.66 -2.19 9.05
CA GLY A 499 39.35 -1.09 8.39
C GLY A 499 38.42 0.01 7.89
N VAL A 500 37.13 -0.03 8.20
CA VAL A 500 36.18 1.03 7.82
C VAL A 500 36.32 2.21 8.77
N TYR A 501 36.48 3.42 8.25
CA TYR A 501 36.55 4.63 9.06
C TYR A 501 35.69 5.75 8.48
N GLU A 502 35.31 6.70 9.33
CA GLU A 502 34.61 7.92 8.90
C GLU A 502 35.62 8.93 8.36
N ASP A 503 35.38 9.41 7.15
CA ASP A 503 36.15 10.46 6.49
C ASP A 503 35.18 11.56 6.06
N GLU A 504 35.29 12.71 6.73
CA GLU A 504 34.37 13.85 6.62
C GLU A 504 32.89 13.48 6.81
N SER A 505 32.23 13.02 5.74
CA SER A 505 30.81 12.67 5.69
C SER A 505 30.52 11.38 4.93
N ILE A 506 31.54 10.57 4.67
CA ILE A 506 31.47 9.25 4.02
C ILE A 506 32.26 8.21 4.79
N LEU A 507 32.08 6.94 4.43
CA LEU A 507 32.90 5.85 4.95
C LEU A 507 33.98 5.46 3.93
N ARG A 508 35.17 5.15 4.42
CA ARG A 508 36.35 4.73 3.63
C ARG A 508 36.95 3.44 4.20
N LEU A 509 37.69 2.71 3.37
CA LEU A 509 38.50 1.57 3.80
C LEU A 509 39.97 1.98 3.89
N LYS A 510 40.66 1.54 4.95
CA LYS A 510 42.11 1.79 5.16
C LYS A 510 43.00 1.02 4.17
#